data_AF-A0A7H1BHA8-F1
#
_entry.id   AF-A0A7H1BHA8-F1
#
_cell.length_a   1.000
_cell.length_b   1.000
_cell.length_c   1.000
_cell.angle_alpha   90.00
_cell.angle_beta   90.00
_cell.angle_gamma   90.00
#
_symmetry.space_group_name_H-M   'P 1'
#
loop_
_entity.id
_entity.type
_entity.pdbx_description
1 polymer ?
#
loop_
_entity_poly.entity_id
_entity_poly.type
_entity_poly.pdbx_seq_one_letter_code
_entity_poly.pdbx_strand_id
1 'polypeptide(L)'
;MKSPGPERDVRLAAHGGVATALALLSDDQVRERLDAAAPLGAGIGGTSTLLDVDGTPVLLPDELADVERAVAYWGGGAEVRHRIEELARASATVALFLEYIPRNLHDWLGAEVAAGGARAGRACAMVEAELAAGTAFMNARGLLHFDAHFENILTDGRRLFFTDYGLALSSRFALTPDEAGFFDRHDTYDRCYTVNHLVNWLAFALYRHGPDARRAFVRACAKGDVPADVPPGIAAALLRHAAVAEVMGDFLRELRQDSRSTRCPAEALRGLQRTGKPNV
;
A
#
# COMPACT_ATOMS: atom_id res chain seq x y z
N MET A 1 -23.89 11.96 4.11
CA MET A 1 -23.68 10.75 3.28
C MET A 1 -23.79 11.20 1.83
N LYS A 2 -22.71 11.16 1.02
CA LYS A 2 -22.82 11.52 -0.42
C LYS A 2 -23.60 10.39 -1.11
N SER A 3 -24.60 10.75 -1.91
CA SER A 3 -25.29 9.80 -2.80
C SER A 3 -24.28 9.11 -3.73
N PRO A 4 -24.53 7.87 -4.18
CA PRO A 4 -23.83 7.31 -5.32
C PRO A 4 -23.83 8.31 -6.48
N GLY A 5 -22.66 8.64 -7.02
CA GLY A 5 -22.60 9.29 -8.32
C GLY A 5 -22.87 8.26 -9.42
N PRO A 6 -23.29 8.67 -10.64
CA PRO A 6 -23.58 7.75 -11.74
C PRO A 6 -22.40 6.80 -12.06
N GLU A 7 -21.17 7.25 -11.82
CA GLU A 7 -19.92 6.46 -11.93
C GLU A 7 -19.87 5.24 -10.98
N ARG A 8 -20.49 5.30 -9.79
CA ARG A 8 -20.60 4.15 -8.88
C ARG A 8 -21.63 3.13 -9.39
N ASP A 9 -22.76 3.60 -9.89
CA ASP A 9 -23.85 2.70 -10.30
C ASP A 9 -23.48 1.96 -11.60
N VAL A 10 -22.78 2.62 -12.53
CA VAL A 10 -22.15 1.98 -13.70
C VAL A 10 -21.17 0.87 -13.29
N ARG A 11 -20.31 1.12 -12.29
CA ARG A 11 -19.36 0.12 -11.78
C ARG A 11 -20.05 -1.05 -11.08
N LEU A 12 -21.12 -0.80 -10.32
CA LEU A 12 -21.93 -1.86 -9.71
C LEU A 12 -22.63 -2.72 -10.77
N ALA A 13 -23.13 -2.12 -11.86
CA ALA A 13 -23.71 -2.87 -12.97
C ALA A 13 -22.65 -3.73 -13.70
N ALA A 14 -21.46 -3.18 -13.97
CA ALA A 14 -20.36 -3.93 -14.57
C ALA A 14 -19.92 -5.11 -13.67
N HIS A 15 -19.75 -4.88 -12.37
CA HIS A 15 -19.47 -5.93 -11.39
C HIS A 15 -20.58 -7.01 -11.38
N GLY A 16 -21.85 -6.63 -11.43
CA GLY A 16 -22.98 -7.57 -11.50
C GLY A 16 -22.93 -8.47 -12.74
N GLY A 17 -22.56 -7.89 -13.89
CA GLY A 17 -22.35 -8.64 -15.13
C GLY A 17 -21.19 -9.63 -15.03
N VAL A 18 -20.03 -9.20 -14.54
CA VAL A 18 -18.84 -10.07 -14.35
C VAL A 18 -19.12 -11.18 -13.34
N ALA A 19 -19.74 -10.86 -12.20
CA ALA A 19 -20.09 -11.86 -11.19
C ALA A 19 -21.09 -12.91 -11.73
N THR A 20 -22.04 -12.49 -12.58
CA THR A 20 -22.96 -13.40 -13.26
C THR A 20 -22.24 -14.29 -14.27
N ALA A 21 -21.31 -13.74 -15.04
CA ALA A 21 -20.50 -14.51 -16.00
C ALA A 21 -19.63 -15.56 -15.31
N LEU A 22 -18.96 -15.18 -14.19
CA LEU A 22 -18.14 -16.10 -13.39
C LEU A 22 -19.00 -17.21 -12.75
N ALA A 23 -20.20 -16.90 -12.26
CA ALA A 23 -21.12 -17.87 -11.67
C ALA A 23 -21.71 -18.90 -12.67
N LEU A 24 -21.49 -18.71 -13.97
CA LEU A 24 -21.89 -19.64 -15.03
C LEU A 24 -20.76 -20.59 -15.46
N LEU A 25 -19.55 -20.44 -14.89
CA LEU A 25 -18.40 -21.30 -15.17
C LEU A 25 -18.29 -22.42 -14.13
N SER A 26 -17.82 -23.60 -14.54
CA SER A 26 -17.35 -24.63 -13.61
C SER A 26 -15.96 -24.30 -13.05
N ASP A 27 -15.57 -24.92 -11.94
CA ASP A 27 -14.23 -24.77 -11.35
C ASP A 27 -13.11 -25.09 -12.35
N ASP A 28 -13.30 -26.09 -13.22
CA ASP A 28 -12.36 -26.43 -14.29
C ASP A 28 -12.27 -25.31 -15.34
N GLN A 29 -13.40 -24.71 -15.72
CA GLN A 29 -13.45 -23.58 -16.65
C GLN A 29 -12.87 -22.29 -16.06
N VAL A 30 -12.98 -22.09 -14.74
CA VAL A 30 -12.32 -21.01 -14.01
C VAL A 30 -10.82 -21.27 -13.96
N ARG A 31 -10.38 -22.51 -13.68
CA ARG A 31 -8.96 -22.90 -13.66
C ARG A 31 -8.30 -22.73 -15.03
N GLU A 32 -8.89 -23.25 -16.10
CA GLU A 32 -8.43 -23.07 -17.48
C GLU A 32 -8.26 -21.57 -17.82
N ARG A 33 -9.23 -20.75 -17.45
CA ARG A 33 -9.15 -19.29 -17.59
C ARG A 33 -8.11 -18.66 -16.70
N LEU A 34 -7.74 -19.25 -15.58
CA LEU A 34 -6.63 -18.81 -14.75
C LEU A 34 -5.26 -19.29 -15.26
N ASP A 35 -5.13 -19.96 -16.42
CA ASP A 35 -3.88 -20.63 -16.87
C ASP A 35 -3.14 -20.09 -18.17
N ALA A 36 -3.48 -18.95 -18.83
CA ALA A 36 -2.82 -18.45 -20.09
C ALA A 36 -2.37 -16.94 -20.33
N ALA A 37 -2.92 -15.89 -19.71
CA ALA A 37 -2.61 -14.41 -19.79
C ALA A 37 -1.19 -13.95 -19.41
N ALA A 38 -1.10 -12.63 -19.21
CA ALA A 38 -0.08 -11.98 -18.41
C ALA A 38 -0.31 -12.11 -16.88
N PRO A 39 0.67 -12.63 -16.12
CA PRO A 39 0.81 -12.28 -14.71
C PRO A 39 1.09 -10.77 -14.55
N LEU A 40 0.54 -10.16 -13.51
CA LEU A 40 0.78 -8.76 -13.13
C LEU A 40 1.81 -8.61 -12.01
N GLY A 41 1.90 -9.60 -11.13
CA GLY A 41 2.83 -9.60 -10.00
C GLY A 41 2.59 -10.79 -9.07
N ALA A 42 3.48 -10.98 -8.09
CA ALA A 42 3.35 -12.01 -7.08
C ALA A 42 3.88 -11.50 -5.73
N GLY A 43 3.34 -12.01 -4.64
CA GLY A 43 3.74 -11.66 -3.28
C GLY A 43 3.22 -12.68 -2.26
N ILE A 44 3.35 -12.40 -0.97
CA ILE A 44 3.05 -13.36 0.11
C ILE A 44 1.59 -13.87 0.06
N GLY A 45 0.66 -13.04 -0.44
CA GLY A 45 -0.75 -13.39 -0.63
C GLY A 45 -1.05 -14.29 -1.84
N GLY A 46 -0.08 -14.54 -2.72
CA GLY A 46 -0.23 -15.31 -3.96
C GLY A 46 0.13 -14.51 -5.22
N THR A 47 -0.30 -15.01 -6.37
CA THR A 47 -0.03 -14.42 -7.69
C THR A 47 -1.23 -13.60 -8.16
N SER A 48 -0.98 -12.38 -8.64
CA SER A 48 -1.95 -11.54 -9.33
C SER A 48 -1.78 -11.68 -10.83
N THR A 49 -2.85 -12.01 -11.56
CA THR A 49 -2.88 -12.10 -13.03
C THR A 49 -3.84 -11.08 -13.61
N LEU A 50 -3.54 -10.53 -14.79
CA LEU A 50 -4.51 -9.72 -15.53
C LEU A 50 -5.40 -10.68 -16.31
N LEU A 51 -6.50 -11.08 -15.68
CA LEU A 51 -7.54 -11.79 -16.38
C LEU A 51 -8.31 -10.83 -17.31
N ASP A 52 -7.77 -10.60 -18.51
CA ASP A 52 -8.62 -10.85 -19.67
C ASP A 52 -8.79 -12.38 -19.80
N VAL A 53 -9.84 -12.88 -20.46
CA VAL A 53 -10.32 -14.27 -20.22
C VAL A 53 -9.46 -15.37 -20.90
N ASP A 54 -8.26 -15.57 -20.35
CA ASP A 54 -7.17 -16.55 -20.61
C ASP A 54 -6.03 -16.13 -19.61
N GLY A 55 -5.49 -16.90 -18.61
CA GLY A 55 -4.79 -16.51 -17.28
C GLY A 55 -3.21 -16.55 -16.93
N THR A 56 -2.64 -17.62 -16.34
CA THR A 56 -1.22 -18.14 -16.24
C THR A 56 -1.12 -19.04 -14.99
N PRO A 57 -0.55 -20.27 -15.04
CA PRO A 57 -0.54 -21.20 -13.91
C PRO A 57 -0.01 -20.58 -12.62
N VAL A 58 -0.89 -20.53 -11.61
CA VAL A 58 -0.59 -19.99 -10.28
C VAL A 58 0.21 -21.01 -9.49
N LEU A 59 1.52 -21.03 -9.73
CA LEU A 59 2.50 -21.61 -8.82
C LEU A 59 2.57 -20.79 -7.52
N LEU A 60 3.17 -21.37 -6.47
CA LEU A 60 3.66 -20.57 -5.35
C LEU A 60 4.60 -19.49 -5.92
N PRO A 61 4.51 -18.23 -5.44
CA PRO A 61 5.52 -17.22 -5.75
C PRO A 61 6.93 -17.76 -5.50
N ASP A 62 7.87 -17.48 -6.40
CA ASP A 62 9.25 -18.01 -6.32
C ASP A 62 9.91 -17.75 -4.94
N GLU A 63 9.53 -16.66 -4.28
CA GLU A 63 9.99 -16.29 -2.93
C GLU A 63 9.55 -17.25 -1.82
N LEU A 64 8.45 -17.99 -2.00
CA LEU A 64 7.90 -18.96 -1.05
C LEU A 64 8.22 -20.42 -1.41
N ALA A 65 8.77 -20.67 -2.61
CA ALA A 65 9.15 -22.01 -3.04
C ALA A 65 10.37 -22.57 -2.26
N ASP A 66 11.27 -21.69 -1.80
CA ASP A 66 12.36 -22.02 -0.87
C ASP A 66 11.91 -21.74 0.57
N VAL A 67 11.29 -22.77 1.18
CA VAL A 67 10.73 -22.69 2.54
C VAL A 67 11.79 -22.30 3.58
N GLU A 68 13.01 -22.82 3.48
CA GLU A 68 14.09 -22.52 4.44
C GLU A 68 14.50 -21.05 4.37
N ARG A 69 14.72 -20.53 3.15
CA ARG A 69 15.06 -19.13 2.93
C ARG A 69 13.92 -18.19 3.34
N ALA A 70 12.68 -18.53 3.02
CA ALA A 70 11.51 -17.74 3.39
C ALA A 70 11.33 -17.69 4.92
N VAL A 71 11.41 -18.83 5.60
CA VAL A 71 11.34 -18.90 7.07
C VAL A 71 12.47 -18.11 7.73
N ALA A 72 13.71 -18.25 7.23
CA ALA A 72 14.84 -17.48 7.74
C ALA A 72 14.66 -15.96 7.56
N TYR A 73 14.17 -15.52 6.39
CA TYR A 73 13.90 -14.11 6.10
C TYR A 73 12.87 -13.48 7.05
N TRP A 74 11.84 -14.24 7.42
CA TRP A 74 10.78 -13.82 8.36
C TRP A 74 11.10 -14.08 9.83
N GLY A 75 12.37 -14.37 10.17
CA GLY A 75 12.84 -14.46 11.56
C GLY A 75 12.81 -15.84 12.19
N GLY A 76 12.61 -16.91 11.41
CA GLY A 76 12.79 -18.29 11.86
C GLY A 76 11.62 -18.91 12.66
N GLY A 77 10.48 -18.22 12.76
CA GLY A 77 9.31 -18.69 13.53
C GLY A 77 8.72 -20.00 13.00
N ALA A 78 8.33 -20.89 13.91
CA ALA A 78 7.71 -22.17 13.55
C ALA A 78 6.32 -21.96 12.89
N GLU A 79 5.64 -20.89 13.27
CA GLU A 79 4.36 -20.43 12.74
C GLU A 79 4.48 -20.01 11.28
N VAL A 80 5.57 -19.34 10.90
CA VAL A 80 5.86 -18.96 9.50
C VAL A 80 6.10 -20.20 8.66
N ARG A 81 6.93 -21.14 9.16
CA ARG A 81 7.16 -22.43 8.49
C ARG A 81 5.85 -23.17 8.28
N HIS A 82 5.06 -23.33 9.35
CA HIS A 82 3.78 -24.01 9.27
C HIS A 82 2.86 -23.35 8.24
N ARG A 83 2.76 -22.01 8.24
CA ARG A 83 1.96 -21.28 7.24
C ARG A 83 2.40 -21.53 5.80
N ILE A 84 3.70 -21.55 5.51
CA ILE A 84 4.23 -21.81 4.17
C ILE A 84 4.00 -23.26 3.75
N GLU A 85 4.24 -24.21 4.66
CA GLU A 85 4.01 -25.63 4.38
C GLU A 85 2.52 -25.96 4.17
N GLU A 86 1.61 -25.36 4.93
CA GLU A 86 0.17 -25.52 4.72
C GLU A 86 -0.30 -24.87 3.41
N LEU A 87 0.31 -23.75 2.98
CA LEU A 87 0.08 -23.20 1.64
C LEU A 87 0.53 -24.18 0.54
N ALA A 88 1.70 -24.81 0.71
CA ALA A 88 2.23 -25.78 -0.24
C ALA A 88 1.44 -27.10 -0.30
N ARG A 89 0.73 -27.46 0.79
CA ARG A 89 -0.12 -28.66 0.89
C ARG A 89 -1.61 -28.40 0.61
N ALA A 90 -2.00 -27.15 0.37
CA ALA A 90 -3.40 -26.78 0.18
C ALA A 90 -4.01 -27.50 -1.04
N SER A 91 -5.11 -28.21 -0.83
CA SER A 91 -5.85 -28.91 -1.89
C SER A 91 -6.82 -28.02 -2.67
N ALA A 92 -6.96 -26.76 -2.27
CA ALA A 92 -7.88 -25.79 -2.86
C ALA A 92 -7.25 -24.38 -2.88
N THR A 93 -7.65 -23.58 -3.86
CA THR A 93 -7.20 -22.20 -4.07
C THR A 93 -8.40 -21.25 -3.98
N VAL A 94 -8.22 -20.07 -3.39
CA VAL A 94 -9.23 -19.00 -3.42
C VAL A 94 -8.83 -17.98 -4.48
N ALA A 95 -9.66 -17.82 -5.51
CA ALA A 95 -9.50 -16.75 -6.50
C ALA A 95 -10.38 -15.54 -6.12
N LEU A 96 -9.79 -14.35 -6.10
CA LEU A 96 -10.49 -13.09 -5.83
C LEU A 96 -10.54 -12.24 -7.11
N PHE A 97 -11.74 -12.10 -7.68
CA PHE A 97 -11.95 -11.27 -8.87
C PHE A 97 -12.28 -9.84 -8.42
N LEU A 98 -11.42 -8.89 -8.82
CA LEU A 98 -11.50 -7.49 -8.45
C LEU A 98 -11.70 -6.61 -9.70
N GLU A 99 -12.16 -5.38 -9.49
CA GLU A 99 -12.26 -4.40 -10.58
C GLU A 99 -10.88 -3.99 -11.06
N TYR A 100 -10.63 -4.11 -12.37
CA TYR A 100 -9.37 -3.71 -12.97
C TYR A 100 -9.25 -2.18 -13.07
N ILE A 101 -8.20 -1.62 -12.46
CA ILE A 101 -7.83 -0.21 -12.58
C ILE A 101 -6.40 -0.16 -13.13
N PRO A 102 -6.18 0.33 -14.37
CA PRO A 102 -4.97 0.06 -15.14
C PRO A 102 -3.71 0.81 -14.69
N ARG A 103 -3.80 1.69 -13.68
CA ARG A 103 -2.68 2.50 -13.22
C ARG A 103 -2.54 2.40 -11.71
N ASN A 104 -1.37 1.96 -11.26
CA ASN A 104 -0.91 2.21 -9.91
C ASN A 104 -0.57 3.71 -9.73
N LEU A 105 -0.44 4.13 -8.47
CA LEU A 105 -0.13 5.49 -8.08
C LEU A 105 1.33 5.85 -8.38
N HIS A 106 2.25 4.89 -8.32
CA HIS A 106 3.68 5.10 -8.62
C HIS A 106 3.87 5.69 -10.02
N ASP A 107 3.39 4.97 -11.04
CA ASP A 107 3.55 5.33 -12.45
C ASP A 107 2.74 6.57 -12.82
N TRP A 108 1.50 6.65 -12.30
CA TRP A 108 0.64 7.81 -12.57
C TRP A 108 1.25 9.09 -12.00
N LEU A 109 1.62 9.10 -10.70
CA LEU A 109 2.22 10.29 -10.11
C LEU A 109 3.60 10.60 -10.73
N GLY A 110 4.34 9.57 -11.15
CA GLY A 110 5.58 9.71 -11.92
C GLY A 110 5.38 10.55 -13.19
N ALA A 111 4.37 10.23 -13.99
CA ALA A 111 4.02 11.00 -15.19
C ALA A 111 3.56 12.43 -14.86
N GLU A 112 2.75 12.61 -13.81
CA GLU A 112 2.28 13.94 -13.38
C GLU A 112 3.41 14.85 -12.89
N VAL A 113 4.39 14.30 -12.18
CA VAL A 113 5.58 15.04 -11.71
C VAL A 113 6.55 15.32 -12.85
N ALA A 114 6.77 14.36 -13.76
CA ALA A 114 7.60 14.57 -14.95
C ALA A 114 7.04 15.65 -15.90
N ALA A 115 5.71 15.82 -15.96
CA ALA A 115 5.06 16.91 -16.68
C ALA A 115 5.24 18.30 -16.01
N GLY A 116 5.65 18.34 -14.73
CA GLY A 116 6.13 19.53 -14.04
C GLY A 116 5.09 20.60 -13.70
N GLY A 117 5.62 21.73 -13.21
CA GLY A 117 4.88 22.96 -12.94
C GLY A 117 3.62 22.79 -12.08
N ALA A 118 2.55 23.51 -12.43
CA ALA A 118 1.28 23.49 -11.70
C ALA A 118 0.53 22.14 -11.79
N ARG A 119 0.90 21.25 -12.73
CA ARG A 119 0.31 19.91 -12.85
C ARG A 119 0.84 19.00 -11.73
N ALA A 120 2.15 18.91 -11.59
CA ALA A 120 2.83 18.20 -10.50
C ALA A 120 2.31 18.64 -9.11
N GLY A 121 2.15 19.96 -8.89
CA GLY A 121 1.60 20.49 -7.64
C GLY A 121 0.16 20.06 -7.34
N ARG A 122 -0.73 20.04 -8.36
CA ARG A 122 -2.12 19.57 -8.19
C ARG A 122 -2.21 18.07 -7.96
N ALA A 123 -1.40 17.28 -8.67
CA ALA A 123 -1.34 15.83 -8.48
C ALA A 123 -0.87 15.47 -7.06
N CYS A 124 0.22 16.10 -6.59
CA CYS A 124 0.71 15.92 -5.22
C CYS A 124 -0.35 16.29 -4.16
N ALA A 125 -1.09 17.40 -4.34
CA ALA A 125 -2.15 17.81 -3.42
C ALA A 125 -3.36 16.86 -3.42
N MET A 126 -3.73 16.30 -4.58
CA MET A 126 -4.78 15.27 -4.67
C MET A 126 -4.36 14.00 -3.93
N VAL A 127 -3.13 13.54 -4.16
CA VAL A 127 -2.57 12.34 -3.50
C VAL A 127 -2.46 12.55 -2.00
N GLU A 128 -1.97 13.69 -1.52
CA GLU A 128 -1.92 14.02 -0.09
C GLU A 128 -3.32 13.92 0.55
N ALA A 129 -4.34 14.49 -0.09
CA ALA A 129 -5.71 14.50 0.42
C ALA A 129 -6.36 13.11 0.42
N GLU A 130 -6.22 12.35 -0.67
CA GLU A 130 -6.82 11.03 -0.81
C GLU A 130 -6.10 9.95 0.04
N LEU A 131 -4.79 10.05 0.24
CA LEU A 131 -4.07 9.19 1.19
C LEU A 131 -4.57 9.41 2.62
N ALA A 132 -4.74 10.68 3.02
CA ALA A 132 -5.28 11.03 4.34
C ALA A 132 -6.75 10.59 4.49
N ALA A 133 -7.57 10.75 3.45
CA ALA A 133 -8.98 10.34 3.47
C ALA A 133 -9.14 8.80 3.50
N GLY A 134 -8.37 8.07 2.68
CA GLY A 134 -8.43 6.61 2.60
C GLY A 134 -7.93 5.92 3.87
N THR A 135 -6.79 6.34 4.42
CA THR A 135 -6.30 5.83 5.71
C THR A 135 -7.30 6.16 6.83
N ALA A 136 -7.75 7.41 6.96
CA ALA A 136 -8.78 7.75 7.96
C ALA A 136 -10.08 6.93 7.81
N PHE A 137 -10.49 6.60 6.58
CA PHE A 137 -11.67 5.77 6.32
C PHE A 137 -11.51 4.32 6.78
N MET A 138 -10.33 3.72 6.58
CA MET A 138 -9.98 2.36 7.02
C MET A 138 -9.87 2.29 8.54
N ASN A 139 -9.06 3.18 9.15
CA ASN A 139 -8.83 3.20 10.58
C ASN A 139 -10.14 3.43 11.36
N ALA A 140 -11.02 4.32 10.87
CA ALA A 140 -12.36 4.55 11.45
C ALA A 140 -13.32 3.34 11.35
N ARG A 141 -12.96 2.29 10.61
CA ARG A 141 -13.70 1.01 10.54
C ARG A 141 -13.06 -0.10 11.35
N GLY A 142 -11.93 0.16 12.01
CA GLY A 142 -11.15 -0.86 12.69
C GLY A 142 -10.34 -1.72 11.72
N LEU A 143 -9.76 -1.12 10.67
CA LEU A 143 -8.89 -1.77 9.70
C LEU A 143 -7.57 -1.00 9.61
N LEU A 144 -6.45 -1.73 9.71
CA LEU A 144 -5.10 -1.27 9.39
C LEU A 144 -4.59 -2.06 8.19
N HIS A 145 -3.90 -1.41 7.25
CA HIS A 145 -3.48 -2.00 5.97
C HIS A 145 -2.05 -2.55 6.01
N PHE A 146 -1.18 -1.92 6.81
CA PHE A 146 0.26 -2.19 6.98
C PHE A 146 1.16 -2.08 5.75
N ASP A 147 0.62 -2.09 4.52
CA ASP A 147 1.44 -2.10 3.30
C ASP A 147 0.91 -1.21 2.16
N ALA A 148 0.38 -0.04 2.51
CA ALA A 148 -0.14 0.94 1.56
C ALA A 148 0.97 1.74 0.84
N HIS A 149 1.83 1.06 0.06
CA HIS A 149 2.79 1.70 -0.86
C HIS A 149 2.17 2.05 -2.22
N PHE A 150 2.86 2.84 -3.05
CA PHE A 150 2.27 3.41 -4.27
C PHE A 150 2.02 2.40 -5.42
N GLU A 151 2.52 1.17 -5.32
CA GLU A 151 2.16 0.08 -6.23
C GLU A 151 0.86 -0.62 -5.76
N ASN A 152 0.67 -0.77 -4.45
CA ASN A 152 -0.57 -1.28 -3.81
C ASN A 152 -1.71 -0.24 -3.75
N ILE A 153 -1.55 0.92 -4.38
CA ILE A 153 -2.59 1.95 -4.50
C ILE A 153 -2.82 2.23 -5.98
N LEU A 154 -4.05 2.05 -6.46
CA LEU A 154 -4.45 2.31 -7.83
C LEU A 154 -5.10 3.70 -7.98
N THR A 155 -5.15 4.24 -9.19
CA THR A 155 -5.79 5.55 -9.46
C THR A 155 -6.33 5.72 -10.88
N ASP A 156 -7.49 6.34 -10.98
CA ASP A 156 -8.07 6.89 -12.21
C ASP A 156 -7.53 8.31 -12.53
N GLY A 157 -6.72 8.89 -11.65
CA GLY A 157 -6.23 10.27 -11.70
C GLY A 157 -7.17 11.31 -11.06
N ARG A 158 -8.26 10.85 -10.42
CA ARG A 158 -9.26 11.67 -9.70
C ARG A 158 -9.37 11.32 -8.22
N ARG A 159 -9.08 10.05 -7.87
CA ARG A 159 -9.20 9.45 -6.54
C ARG A 159 -8.21 8.30 -6.37
N LEU A 160 -8.00 7.85 -5.13
CA LEU A 160 -7.16 6.68 -4.85
C LEU A 160 -7.99 5.44 -4.49
N PHE A 161 -7.40 4.28 -4.75
CA PHE A 161 -7.97 2.97 -4.48
C PHE A 161 -6.92 2.12 -3.77
N PHE A 162 -7.14 1.82 -2.49
CA PHE A 162 -6.24 0.95 -1.72
C PHE A 162 -6.52 -0.51 -2.08
N THR A 163 -5.46 -1.28 -2.32
CA THR A 163 -5.49 -2.68 -2.78
C THR A 163 -4.39 -3.49 -2.08
N ASP A 164 -4.39 -4.81 -2.27
CA ASP A 164 -3.58 -5.78 -1.51
C ASP A 164 -3.72 -5.64 0.03
N TYR A 165 -4.82 -6.20 0.53
CA TYR A 165 -5.07 -6.32 1.97
C TYR A 165 -4.40 -7.56 2.57
N GLY A 166 -3.42 -8.18 1.92
CA GLY A 166 -2.78 -9.43 2.37
C GLY A 166 -2.07 -9.33 3.73
N LEU A 167 -1.66 -8.13 4.13
CA LEU A 167 -1.06 -7.83 5.44
C LEU A 167 -1.99 -7.04 6.37
N ALA A 168 -3.25 -6.86 6.01
CA ALA A 168 -4.19 -6.04 6.77
C ALA A 168 -4.68 -6.72 8.06
N LEU A 169 -4.83 -5.93 9.14
CA LEU A 169 -5.37 -6.38 10.42
C LEU A 169 -6.67 -5.64 10.72
N SER A 170 -7.71 -6.36 11.16
CA SER A 170 -8.97 -5.73 11.57
C SER A 170 -9.42 -6.15 12.96
N SER A 171 -9.75 -5.16 13.80
CA SER A 171 -10.34 -5.35 15.13
C SER A 171 -11.78 -5.88 15.13
N ARG A 172 -12.32 -6.21 13.94
CA ARG A 172 -13.62 -6.89 13.77
C ARG A 172 -13.51 -8.42 13.81
N PHE A 173 -12.30 -8.97 13.67
CA PHE A 173 -12.06 -10.40 13.84
C PHE A 173 -11.79 -10.73 15.31
N ALA A 174 -11.82 -12.03 15.64
CA ALA A 174 -11.46 -12.52 16.96
C ALA A 174 -9.93 -12.44 17.16
N LEU A 175 -9.45 -11.27 17.59
CA LEU A 175 -8.04 -11.04 17.90
C LEU A 175 -7.67 -11.62 19.28
N THR A 176 -6.46 -12.16 19.37
CA THR A 176 -5.80 -12.43 20.66
C THR A 176 -5.49 -11.12 21.41
N PRO A 177 -5.23 -11.16 22.73
CA PRO A 177 -4.84 -9.97 23.49
C PRO A 177 -3.60 -9.26 22.93
N ASP A 178 -2.63 -10.01 22.40
CA ASP A 178 -1.41 -9.45 21.82
C ASP A 178 -1.66 -8.78 20.46
N GLU A 179 -2.51 -9.36 19.61
CA GLU A 179 -2.95 -8.75 18.34
C GLU A 179 -3.81 -7.50 18.56
N ALA A 180 -4.72 -7.51 19.54
CA ALA A 180 -5.50 -6.34 19.92
C ALA A 180 -4.58 -5.22 20.45
N GLY A 181 -3.66 -5.55 21.36
CA GLY A 181 -2.65 -4.61 21.84
C GLY A 181 -1.71 -4.13 20.72
N PHE A 182 -1.41 -4.96 19.72
CA PHE A 182 -0.66 -4.56 18.54
C PHE A 182 -1.46 -3.58 17.68
N PHE A 183 -2.73 -3.85 17.41
CA PHE A 183 -3.64 -2.94 16.70
C PHE A 183 -3.68 -1.55 17.38
N ASP A 184 -3.90 -1.50 18.69
CA ASP A 184 -3.98 -0.25 19.46
C ASP A 184 -2.66 0.54 19.49
N ARG A 185 -1.51 -0.11 19.31
CA ARG A 185 -0.20 0.56 19.17
C ARG A 185 0.07 1.08 17.76
N HIS A 186 -0.68 0.63 16.75
CA HIS A 186 -0.46 0.95 15.34
C HIS A 186 -1.61 1.77 14.71
N ASP A 187 -2.50 2.35 15.54
CA ASP A 187 -3.64 3.19 15.12
C ASP A 187 -3.29 4.35 14.16
N THR A 188 -2.04 4.84 14.16
CA THR A 188 -1.53 5.87 13.24
C THR A 188 -0.61 5.35 12.13
N TYR A 189 -0.32 4.04 12.09
CA TYR A 189 0.73 3.45 11.25
C TYR A 189 0.53 3.77 9.77
N ASP A 190 -0.61 3.41 9.17
CA ASP A 190 -0.83 3.56 7.72
C ASP A 190 -0.72 5.02 7.25
N ARG A 191 -1.22 5.95 8.07
CA ARG A 191 -1.11 7.39 7.79
C ARG A 191 0.34 7.85 7.82
N CYS A 192 1.14 7.38 8.78
CA CYS A 192 2.56 7.71 8.83
C CYS A 192 3.37 6.99 7.73
N TYR A 193 2.99 5.75 7.38
CA TYR A 193 3.61 4.95 6.33
C TYR A 193 3.41 5.57 4.95
N THR A 194 2.15 5.87 4.58
CA THR A 194 1.80 6.53 3.30
C THR A 194 2.45 7.90 3.16
N VAL A 195 2.47 8.71 4.22
CA VAL A 195 3.16 10.00 4.26
C VAL A 195 4.67 9.85 4.09
N ASN A 196 5.30 8.92 4.80
CA ASN A 196 6.72 8.59 4.63
C ASN A 196 7.03 8.14 3.19
N HIS A 197 6.17 7.30 2.62
CA HIS A 197 6.32 6.81 1.25
C HIS A 197 6.24 7.98 0.26
N LEU A 198 5.26 8.89 0.39
CA LEU A 198 5.14 10.09 -0.44
C LEU A 198 6.40 10.96 -0.42
N VAL A 199 6.93 11.29 0.76
CA VAL A 199 8.12 12.16 0.87
C VAL A 199 9.37 11.48 0.25
N ASN A 200 9.59 10.19 0.53
CA ASN A 200 10.71 9.45 -0.04
C ASN A 200 10.57 9.23 -1.56
N TRP A 201 9.35 9.03 -2.04
CA TRP A 201 9.05 8.90 -3.47
C TRP A 201 9.28 10.23 -4.19
N LEU A 202 8.85 11.37 -3.63
CA LEU A 202 9.13 12.71 -4.17
C LEU A 202 10.63 13.01 -4.27
N ALA A 203 11.40 12.68 -3.22
CA ALA A 203 12.86 12.84 -3.23
C ALA A 203 13.53 12.02 -4.36
N PHE A 204 12.99 10.85 -4.70
CA PHE A 204 13.44 10.07 -5.85
C PHE A 204 12.96 10.62 -7.19
N ALA A 205 11.69 11.00 -7.30
CA ALA A 205 11.08 11.46 -8.55
C ALA A 205 11.72 12.76 -9.04
N LEU A 206 12.03 13.69 -8.12
CA LEU A 206 12.66 14.98 -8.43
C LEU A 206 14.18 14.87 -8.65
N TYR A 207 14.90 14.18 -7.75
CA TYR A 207 16.37 14.26 -7.68
C TYR A 207 17.09 12.92 -7.86
N ARG A 208 16.37 11.84 -8.19
CA ARG A 208 16.90 10.46 -8.35
C ARG A 208 17.75 9.97 -7.17
N HIS A 209 17.49 10.51 -5.97
CA HIS A 209 18.25 10.20 -4.78
C HIS A 209 18.22 8.70 -4.44
N GLY A 210 19.39 8.13 -4.14
CA GLY A 210 19.52 6.82 -3.49
C GLY A 210 19.16 6.87 -2.00
N PRO A 211 19.15 5.73 -1.28
CA PRO A 211 18.62 5.64 0.09
C PRO A 211 19.18 6.68 1.07
N ASP A 212 20.50 6.83 1.15
CA ASP A 212 21.14 7.79 2.08
C ASP A 212 20.88 9.25 1.69
N ALA A 213 20.86 9.54 0.39
CA ALA A 213 20.54 10.87 -0.13
C ALA A 213 19.07 11.24 0.14
N ARG A 214 18.12 10.29 0.02
CA ARG A 214 16.72 10.49 0.43
C ARG A 214 16.64 10.79 1.93
N ARG A 215 17.35 10.05 2.78
CA ARG A 215 17.38 10.29 4.23
C ARG A 215 17.96 11.67 4.56
N ALA A 216 19.04 12.10 3.90
CA ALA A 216 19.60 13.44 4.07
C ALA A 216 18.60 14.53 3.64
N PHE A 217 17.95 14.36 2.49
CA PHE A 217 16.93 15.26 1.96
C PHE A 217 15.71 15.39 2.88
N VAL A 218 15.18 14.27 3.38
CA VAL A 218 14.07 14.26 4.37
C VAL A 218 14.46 15.06 5.62
N ARG A 219 15.69 14.89 6.13
CA ARG A 219 16.20 15.62 7.30
C ARG A 219 16.46 17.11 7.06
N ALA A 220 16.74 17.51 5.83
CA ALA A 220 16.79 18.92 5.44
C ALA A 220 15.37 19.51 5.44
N CYS A 221 14.43 18.84 4.76
CA CYS A 221 13.03 19.25 4.69
C CYS A 221 12.38 19.35 6.08
N ALA A 222 12.71 18.43 7.00
CA ALA A 222 12.21 18.43 8.38
C ALA A 222 12.71 19.62 9.22
N LYS A 223 13.83 20.25 8.81
CA LYS A 223 14.36 21.49 9.39
C LYS A 223 13.86 22.76 8.69
N GLY A 224 12.96 22.61 7.72
CA GLY A 224 12.43 23.70 6.89
C GLY A 224 13.25 24.00 5.63
N ASP A 225 14.32 23.25 5.36
CA ASP A 225 15.18 23.43 4.19
C ASP A 225 14.67 22.59 3.02
N VAL A 226 13.91 23.23 2.12
CA VAL A 226 13.38 22.65 0.89
C VAL A 226 13.95 23.41 -0.31
N PRO A 227 14.51 22.73 -1.33
CA PRO A 227 15.11 23.40 -2.47
C PRO A 227 14.15 24.33 -3.24
N ALA A 228 14.67 25.46 -3.71
CA ALA A 228 13.89 26.52 -4.36
C ALA A 228 13.37 26.15 -5.77
N ASP A 229 13.85 25.06 -6.37
CA ASP A 229 13.38 24.52 -7.65
C ASP A 229 12.15 23.60 -7.51
N VAL A 230 11.78 23.21 -6.28
CA VAL A 230 10.60 22.38 -6.02
C VAL A 230 9.31 23.18 -6.30
N PRO A 231 8.33 22.64 -7.08
CA PRO A 231 7.05 23.29 -7.28
C PRO A 231 6.33 23.60 -5.96
N PRO A 232 5.73 24.81 -5.75
CA PRO A 232 5.24 25.24 -4.44
C PRO A 232 4.28 24.29 -3.72
N GLY A 233 3.41 23.59 -4.47
CA GLY A 233 2.50 22.59 -3.89
C GLY A 233 3.23 21.37 -3.32
N ILE A 234 4.30 20.93 -3.97
CA ILE A 234 5.16 19.84 -3.50
C ILE A 234 6.02 20.33 -2.32
N ALA A 235 6.58 21.54 -2.39
CA ALA A 235 7.35 22.13 -1.30
C ALA A 235 6.52 22.23 0.00
N ALA A 236 5.26 22.66 -0.11
CA ALA A 236 4.32 22.70 1.02
C ALA A 236 4.00 21.32 1.60
N ALA A 237 3.90 20.28 0.75
CA ALA A 237 3.71 18.90 1.20
C ALA A 237 4.97 18.36 1.90
N LEU A 238 6.17 18.60 1.36
CA LEU A 238 7.44 18.23 1.99
C LEU A 238 7.57 18.87 3.38
N LEU A 239 7.34 20.18 3.50
CA LEU A 239 7.38 20.90 4.78
C LEU A 239 6.38 20.35 5.82
N ARG A 240 5.16 19.99 5.41
CA ARG A 240 4.16 19.40 6.32
C ARG A 240 4.57 18.03 6.86
N HIS A 241 5.27 17.24 6.05
CA HIS A 241 5.37 15.79 6.25
C HIS A 241 6.76 15.27 6.59
N ALA A 242 7.81 16.06 6.32
CA ALA A 242 9.19 15.59 6.46
C ALA A 242 9.55 15.13 7.88
N ALA A 243 9.03 15.77 8.93
CA ALA A 243 9.25 15.32 10.31
C ALA A 243 8.62 13.94 10.60
N VAL A 244 7.45 13.65 10.02
CA VAL A 244 6.81 12.32 10.11
C VAL A 244 7.61 11.29 9.30
N ALA A 245 8.06 11.67 8.11
CA ALA A 245 8.89 10.83 7.25
C ALA A 245 10.28 10.55 7.84
N GLU A 246 10.87 11.46 8.60
CA GLU A 246 12.14 11.25 9.31
C GLU A 246 12.00 10.16 10.37
N VAL A 247 11.03 10.31 11.28
CA VAL A 247 10.78 9.34 12.38
C VAL A 247 10.36 7.98 11.84
N MET A 248 9.43 7.95 10.87
CA MET A 248 8.96 6.71 10.27
C MET A 248 10.03 6.04 9.40
N GLY A 249 10.85 6.83 8.69
CA GLY A 249 11.93 6.34 7.84
C GLY A 249 13.08 5.72 8.64
N ASP A 250 13.47 6.32 9.76
CA ASP A 250 14.45 5.72 10.68
C ASP A 250 13.92 4.41 11.28
N PHE A 251 12.68 4.38 11.76
CA PHE A 251 12.02 3.17 12.27
C PHE A 251 11.99 2.04 11.21
N LEU A 252 11.53 2.34 10.00
CA LEU A 252 11.46 1.35 8.91
C LEU A 252 12.84 0.87 8.46
N ARG A 253 13.88 1.69 8.61
CA ARG A 253 15.27 1.29 8.34
C ARG A 253 15.73 0.27 9.40
N GLU A 254 15.57 0.61 10.68
CA GLU A 254 15.94 -0.26 11.79
C GLU A 254 15.17 -1.59 11.75
N LEU A 255 13.86 -1.54 11.48
CA LEU A 255 13.00 -2.72 11.34
C LEU A 255 13.48 -3.70 10.25
N ARG A 256 14.06 -3.19 9.16
CA ARG A 256 14.53 -4.01 8.03
C ARG A 256 15.98 -4.45 8.12
N GLN A 257 16.86 -3.59 8.68
CA GLN A 257 18.31 -3.80 8.69
C GLN A 257 18.83 -4.36 10.02
N ASP A 258 18.25 -3.91 11.13
CA ASP A 258 18.83 -4.06 12.46
C ASP A 258 18.03 -5.08 13.31
N SER A 259 16.69 -4.99 13.34
CA SER A 259 15.84 -5.98 14.04
C SER A 259 14.38 -6.03 13.57
N ARG A 260 13.87 -7.24 13.28
CA ARG A 260 12.44 -7.48 13.01
C ARG A 260 11.52 -7.27 14.23
N SER A 261 12.08 -7.05 15.42
CA SER A 261 11.34 -6.75 16.65
C SER A 261 11.42 -5.28 17.10
N THR A 262 12.01 -4.39 16.27
CA THR A 262 12.01 -2.94 16.53
C THR A 262 10.59 -2.42 16.73
N ARG A 263 10.38 -1.64 17.80
CA ARG A 263 9.06 -1.15 18.20
C ARG A 263 8.69 0.10 17.38
N CYS A 264 7.45 0.16 16.90
CA CYS A 264 6.93 1.35 16.22
C CYS A 264 6.95 2.57 17.17
N PRO A 265 7.47 3.74 16.74
CA PRO A 265 7.56 4.96 17.57
C PRO A 265 6.21 5.69 17.67
N ALA A 266 5.16 4.97 18.05
CA ALA A 266 3.76 5.42 18.01
C ALA A 266 3.51 6.74 18.75
N GLU A 267 4.12 6.95 19.92
CA GLU A 267 3.95 8.18 20.69
C GLU A 267 4.53 9.41 19.98
N ALA A 268 5.72 9.29 19.40
CA ALA A 268 6.36 10.36 18.62
C ALA A 268 5.54 10.68 17.36
N LEU A 269 5.08 9.65 16.64
CA LEU A 269 4.23 9.80 15.45
C LEU A 269 2.89 10.47 15.79
N ARG A 270 2.23 10.06 16.88
CA ARG A 270 1.00 10.72 17.38
C ARG A 270 1.25 12.17 17.80
N GLY A 271 2.41 12.48 18.37
CA GLY A 271 2.83 13.85 18.69
C GLY A 271 2.90 14.74 17.45
N LEU A 272 3.63 14.29 16.43
CA LEU A 272 3.77 15.01 15.15
C LEU A 272 2.43 15.19 14.41
N GLN A 273 1.54 14.19 14.47
CA GLN A 273 0.20 14.32 13.88
C GLN A 273 -0.71 15.34 14.60
N ARG A 274 -0.41 15.71 15.86
CA ARG A 274 -1.14 16.74 16.60
C ARG A 274 -0.61 18.14 16.27
N THR A 275 0.71 18.31 16.17
CA THR A 275 1.34 19.60 15.84
C THR A 275 1.19 19.97 14.36
N GLY A 276 1.08 18.99 13.46
CA GLY A 276 0.85 19.20 12.02
C GLY A 276 -0.59 19.50 11.60
N LYS A 277 -1.55 19.59 12.53
CA LYS A 277 -2.90 20.09 12.21
C LYS A 277 -2.85 21.63 12.16
N PRO A 278 -3.35 22.29 11.09
CA PRO A 278 -3.71 23.69 11.22
C PRO A 278 -4.76 23.81 12.32
N ASN A 279 -4.62 24.81 13.20
CA ASN A 279 -5.69 25.19 14.11
C ASN A 279 -6.93 25.53 13.27
N VAL A 280 -8.04 24.88 13.59
CA VAL A 280 -9.37 25.10 12.97
C VAL A 280 -9.98 26.37 13.53
#